data_AF-R6DZ24-F1
#
_entry.id   AF-R6DZ24-F1
#
_cell.length_a   1.000
_cell.length_b   1.000
_cell.length_c   1.000
_cell.angle_alpha   90.00
_cell.angle_beta   90.00
_cell.angle_gamma   90.00
#
_symmetry.space_group_name_H-M   'P 1'
#
loop_
_entity.id
_entity.type
_entity.pdbx_description
1 polymer ?
#
loop_
_entity_poly.entity_id
_entity_poly.type
_entity_poly.pdbx_seq_one_letter_code
_entity_poly.pdbx_strand_id
1 'polypeptide(L)'
;MLRFIASVRDKYGYTAAQLDLGGGYGVRYTEDDPELDIATKIREVADRVKKICAELSLEVPEIRMEPGRSLVGDAGMTANKMDEPCSFKASLVGRCCESGDIIQENVMFPESIMRNDIVAVLTTGAYNYSMASNYNKVARPPVVMLADGKDYLAVRRETFEDMAERDI
;
A
#
# COMPACT_ATOMS: atom_id res chain seq x y z
N MET A 1 6.14 20.07 -14.71
CA MET A 1 4.72 20.47 -14.61
C MET A 1 4.56 21.98 -14.46
N LEU A 2 5.13 22.66 -13.45
CA LEU A 2 5.00 24.13 -13.30
C LEU A 2 5.49 24.96 -14.51
N ARG A 3 6.60 24.58 -15.14
CA ARG A 3 7.06 25.22 -16.39
C ARG A 3 6.06 25.04 -17.55
N PHE A 4 5.35 23.92 -17.58
CA PHE A 4 4.30 23.68 -18.57
C PHE A 4 3.09 24.57 -18.28
N ILE A 5 2.69 24.72 -17.01
CA ILE A 5 1.64 25.68 -16.61
C ILE A 5 1.99 27.12 -17.04
N ALA A 6 3.24 27.56 -16.81
CA ALA A 6 3.71 28.85 -17.32
C ALA A 6 3.59 28.97 -18.84
N SER A 7 4.01 27.94 -19.58
CA SER A 7 3.89 27.94 -21.05
C SER A 7 2.44 28.01 -21.54
N VAL A 8 1.49 27.40 -20.81
CA VAL A 8 0.06 27.44 -21.14
C VAL A 8 -0.52 28.82 -20.86
N ARG A 9 -0.15 29.45 -19.74
CA ARG A 9 -0.50 30.85 -19.44
C ARG A 9 0.01 31.78 -20.54
N ASP A 10 1.28 31.67 -20.91
CA ASP A 10 1.90 32.59 -21.87
C ASP A 10 1.33 32.41 -23.28
N LYS A 11 0.99 31.17 -23.66
CA LYS A 11 0.48 30.87 -25.01
C LYS A 11 -1.02 31.08 -25.16
N TYR A 12 -1.80 30.83 -24.11
CA TYR A 12 -3.27 30.75 -24.20
C TYR A 12 -4.01 31.62 -23.17
N GLY A 13 -3.30 32.32 -22.29
CA GLY A 13 -3.91 33.15 -21.23
C GLY A 13 -4.59 32.36 -20.12
N TYR A 14 -4.41 31.04 -20.07
CA TYR A 14 -5.02 30.17 -19.07
C TYR A 14 -4.08 29.91 -17.89
N THR A 15 -4.55 30.23 -16.68
CA THR A 15 -3.85 29.93 -15.43
C THR A 15 -4.52 28.74 -14.75
N ALA A 16 -3.79 27.64 -14.59
CA ALA A 16 -4.28 26.47 -13.89
C ALA A 16 -4.39 26.73 -12.39
N ALA A 17 -5.60 26.56 -11.83
CA ALA A 17 -5.85 26.74 -10.40
C ALA A 17 -5.42 25.54 -9.54
N GLN A 18 -5.24 24.37 -10.16
CA GLN A 18 -4.92 23.12 -9.47
C GLN A 18 -3.76 22.41 -10.17
N LEU A 19 -2.90 21.79 -9.36
CA LEU A 19 -1.86 20.87 -9.82
C LEU A 19 -1.92 19.60 -8.97
N ASP A 20 -2.30 18.50 -9.61
CA ASP A 20 -2.22 17.18 -9.02
C ASP A 20 -0.83 16.58 -9.24
N LEU A 21 -0.17 16.20 -8.16
CA LEU A 21 1.14 15.54 -8.19
C LEU A 21 1.02 14.01 -8.20
N GLY A 22 -0.20 13.48 -8.11
CA GLY A 22 -0.50 12.06 -8.08
C GLY A 22 -0.07 11.40 -6.77
N GLY A 23 0.07 10.07 -6.82
CA GLY A 23 0.50 9.23 -5.70
C GLY A 23 1.98 8.83 -5.77
N GLY A 24 2.28 7.59 -5.36
CA GLY A 24 3.63 7.02 -5.42
C GLY A 24 4.49 7.30 -4.19
N TYR A 25 3.90 7.84 -3.13
CA TYR A 25 4.56 7.97 -1.82
C TYR A 25 4.95 6.60 -1.30
N GLY A 26 6.21 6.47 -0.87
CA GLY A 26 6.77 5.23 -0.35
C GLY A 26 6.04 4.73 0.89
N VAL A 27 6.14 3.42 1.12
CA VAL A 27 5.90 2.77 2.40
C VAL A 27 7.18 2.10 2.84
N ARG A 28 7.27 1.81 4.13
CA ARG A 28 8.15 0.76 4.61
C ARG A 28 7.48 -0.58 4.39
N TYR A 29 8.17 -1.48 3.73
CA TYR A 29 7.81 -2.89 3.58
C TYR A 29 8.64 -3.80 4.47
N THR A 30 9.83 -3.36 4.87
CA THR A 30 10.72 -4.08 5.78
C THR A 30 11.28 -3.11 6.81
N GLU A 31 11.89 -3.65 7.86
CA GLU A 31 12.59 -2.82 8.86
C GLU A 31 13.79 -2.08 8.28
N ASP A 32 14.40 -2.61 7.22
CA ASP A 32 15.54 -2.01 6.51
C ASP A 32 15.15 -0.77 5.68
N ASP A 33 13.86 -0.60 5.37
CA ASP A 33 13.41 0.58 4.65
C ASP A 33 13.52 1.83 5.54
N PRO A 34 13.98 2.97 4.99
CA PRO A 34 14.17 4.20 5.75
C PRO A 34 12.85 4.74 6.30
N GLU A 35 12.91 5.33 7.49
CA GLU A 35 11.76 6.07 8.03
C GLU A 35 11.38 7.25 7.12
N LEU A 36 10.08 7.34 6.82
CA LEU A 36 9.53 8.40 6.00
C LEU A 36 8.94 9.49 6.90
N ASP A 37 9.68 10.58 7.07
CA ASP A 37 9.11 11.81 7.64
C ASP A 37 8.23 12.50 6.59
N ILE A 38 6.98 12.05 6.52
CA ILE A 38 5.96 12.56 5.58
C ILE A 38 5.81 14.08 5.74
N ALA A 39 5.78 14.59 6.97
CA ALA A 39 5.55 16.00 7.23
C ALA A 39 6.71 16.85 6.68
N THR A 40 7.95 16.45 6.92
CA THR A 40 9.13 17.15 6.39
C THR A 40 9.21 17.04 4.87
N LYS A 41 8.94 15.86 4.30
CA LYS A 41 8.94 15.68 2.84
C LYS A 41 7.86 16.51 2.14
N ILE A 42 6.66 16.61 2.71
CA ILE A 42 5.60 17.49 2.19
C ILE A 42 6.02 18.96 2.25
N ARG A 43 6.66 19.40 3.34
CA ARG A 43 7.20 20.77 3.45
C ARG A 43 8.25 21.05 2.37
N GLU A 44 9.20 20.14 2.17
CA GLU A 44 10.23 20.27 1.13
C GLU A 44 9.61 20.41 -0.27
N VAL A 45 8.59 19.61 -0.59
CA VAL A 45 7.85 19.70 -1.86
C VAL A 45 7.14 21.06 -1.98
N ALA A 46 6.44 21.49 -0.93
CA ALA A 46 5.72 22.76 -0.91
C ALA A 46 6.66 23.96 -1.11
N ASP A 47 7.81 23.97 -0.45
CA ASP A 47 8.81 25.04 -0.58
C ASP A 47 9.40 25.07 -1.99
N ARG A 48 9.64 23.90 -2.57
CA ARG A 48 10.11 23.81 -3.96
C ARG A 48 9.08 24.33 -4.95
N VAL A 49 7.79 24.00 -4.77
CA VAL A 49 6.69 24.51 -5.59
C VAL A 49 6.61 26.02 -5.51
N LYS A 50 6.60 26.60 -4.29
CA LYS A 50 6.55 28.05 -4.06
C LYS A 50 7.71 28.76 -4.75
N LYS A 51 8.93 28.25 -4.59
CA LYS A 51 10.13 28.80 -5.23
C LYS A 51 10.01 28.85 -6.75
N ILE A 52 9.62 27.74 -7.38
CA ILE A 52 9.47 27.66 -8.83
C ILE A 52 8.33 28.57 -9.32
N CYS A 53 7.22 28.66 -8.58
CA CYS A 53 6.14 29.58 -8.93
C CYS A 53 6.60 31.03 -8.92
N ALA A 54 7.36 31.44 -7.88
CA ALA A 54 7.94 32.78 -7.81
C ALA A 54 8.89 33.07 -8.98
N GLU A 55 9.78 32.13 -9.33
CA GLU A 55 10.69 32.25 -10.48
C GLU A 55 9.95 32.41 -11.83
N LEU A 56 8.76 31.81 -11.96
CA LEU A 56 7.94 31.83 -13.18
C LEU A 56 6.83 32.89 -13.15
N SER A 57 6.76 33.72 -12.11
CA SER A 57 5.67 34.67 -11.87
C SER A 57 4.28 34.01 -11.94
N LEU A 58 4.17 32.79 -11.41
CA LEU A 58 2.92 32.06 -11.28
C LEU A 58 2.32 32.24 -9.89
N GLU A 59 0.99 32.31 -9.82
CA GLU A 59 0.29 32.03 -8.58
C GLU A 59 0.48 30.56 -8.21
N VAL A 60 0.57 30.27 -6.91
CA VAL A 60 0.73 28.89 -6.43
C VAL A 60 -0.63 28.19 -6.57
N PRO A 61 -0.74 27.14 -7.40
CA PRO A 61 -1.99 26.40 -7.53
C PRO A 61 -2.27 25.58 -6.26
N GLU A 62 -3.54 25.20 -6.06
CA GLU A 62 -3.91 24.17 -5.10
C GLU A 62 -3.18 22.86 -5.47
N ILE A 63 -2.41 22.32 -4.53
CA ILE A 63 -1.67 21.07 -4.75
C ILE A 63 -2.50 19.90 -4.23
N ARG A 64 -2.73 18.92 -5.09
CA ARG A 64 -3.37 17.64 -4.74
C ARG A 64 -2.36 16.50 -4.78
N MET A 65 -2.60 15.52 -3.93
CA MET A 65 -1.76 14.34 -3.75
C MET A 65 -2.68 13.13 -3.56
N GLU A 66 -2.31 11.98 -4.12
CA GLU A 66 -3.14 10.76 -4.14
C GLU A 66 -2.41 9.59 -3.43
N PRO A 67 -2.13 9.69 -2.11
CA PRO A 67 -1.49 8.61 -1.38
C PRO A 67 -2.42 7.40 -1.29
N GLY A 68 -1.93 6.24 -1.73
CA GLY A 68 -2.62 4.95 -1.54
C GLY A 68 -1.79 4.04 -0.65
N ARG A 69 -0.66 3.59 -1.19
CA ARG A 69 0.24 2.65 -0.54
C ARG A 69 0.75 3.18 0.81
N SER A 70 1.22 4.43 0.86
CA SER A 70 1.81 5.09 2.04
C SER A 70 0.92 5.14 3.29
N LEU A 71 -0.37 4.85 3.17
CA LEU A 71 -1.31 4.87 4.28
C LEU A 71 -1.39 3.55 5.05
N VAL A 72 -0.78 2.47 4.55
CA VAL A 72 -1.12 1.12 5.01
C VAL A 72 0.07 0.19 5.27
N GLY A 73 1.33 0.65 5.33
CA GLY A 73 2.50 -0.26 5.25
C GLY A 73 3.29 -0.59 6.52
N ASP A 74 3.43 -1.89 6.84
CA ASP A 74 4.45 -2.57 7.68
C ASP A 74 4.73 -4.04 7.22
N ALA A 75 5.74 -4.76 7.75
CA ALA A 75 6.22 -6.08 7.27
C ALA A 75 5.72 -7.31 8.07
N GLY A 76 5.52 -8.47 7.43
CA GLY A 76 4.91 -9.65 8.06
C GLY A 76 5.59 -10.20 9.34
N MET A 77 4.79 -10.77 10.24
CA MET A 77 5.19 -11.24 11.58
C MET A 77 4.43 -12.50 12.03
N THR A 78 4.95 -13.23 13.03
CA THR A 78 4.23 -14.36 13.65
C THR A 78 3.32 -13.81 14.77
N ALA A 79 2.06 -13.56 14.46
CA ALA A 79 1.14 -12.77 15.29
C ALA A 79 0.90 -13.36 16.69
N ASN A 80 0.92 -14.68 16.84
CA ASN A 80 0.74 -15.33 18.15
C ASN A 80 2.05 -15.56 18.92
N LYS A 81 3.20 -15.13 18.37
CA LYS A 81 4.55 -15.29 18.95
C LYS A 81 5.41 -14.04 18.74
N MET A 82 4.79 -12.86 18.76
CA MET A 82 5.46 -11.60 18.42
C MET A 82 6.62 -11.24 19.38
N ASP A 83 6.58 -11.74 20.61
CA ASP A 83 7.59 -11.46 21.63
C ASP A 83 8.81 -12.40 21.56
N GLU A 84 8.78 -13.41 20.69
CA GLU A 84 9.89 -14.35 20.54
C GLU A 84 10.98 -13.82 19.59
N PRO A 85 12.27 -14.09 19.87
CA PRO A 85 13.35 -13.69 18.97
C PRO A 85 13.28 -14.45 17.64
N CYS A 86 13.37 -13.73 16.54
CA CYS A 86 13.37 -14.31 15.19
C CYS A 86 14.79 -14.67 14.73
N SER A 87 15.18 -15.95 14.87
CA SER A 87 16.49 -16.48 14.42
C SER A 87 16.41 -17.50 13.29
N PHE A 88 15.21 -17.93 12.88
CA PHE A 88 15.02 -18.88 11.79
C PHE A 88 14.68 -18.17 10.47
N LYS A 89 15.53 -18.31 9.45
CA LYS A 89 15.32 -17.70 8.13
C LYS A 89 14.61 -18.67 7.18
N ALA A 90 13.46 -18.26 6.65
CA ALA A 90 12.71 -19.03 5.65
C ALA A 90 11.89 -18.12 4.71
N SER A 91 11.40 -18.66 3.59
CA SER A 91 10.45 -17.95 2.72
C SER A 91 9.01 -18.28 3.13
N LEU A 92 8.15 -17.26 3.15
CA LEU A 92 6.71 -17.43 3.28
C LEU A 92 6.11 -17.63 1.88
N VAL A 93 5.49 -18.79 1.69
CA VAL A 93 4.88 -19.20 0.42
C VAL A 93 3.37 -19.38 0.56
N GLY A 94 2.65 -19.24 -0.54
CA GLY A 94 1.23 -19.51 -0.60
C GLY A 94 0.93 -21.00 -0.79
N ARG A 95 -0.31 -21.29 -1.22
CA ARG A 95 -0.86 -22.65 -1.34
C ARG A 95 -1.24 -23.04 -2.76
N CYS A 96 -1.04 -22.15 -3.72
CA CYS A 96 -1.37 -22.38 -5.12
C CYS A 96 -0.40 -23.40 -5.71
N CYS A 97 -0.85 -24.10 -6.74
CA CYS A 97 -0.06 -25.14 -7.39
C CYS A 97 0.96 -24.55 -8.38
N GLU A 98 1.73 -23.56 -7.92
CA GLU A 98 2.68 -22.82 -8.72
C GLU A 98 3.93 -22.47 -7.90
N SER A 99 5.12 -22.72 -8.47
CA SER A 99 6.39 -22.44 -7.79
C SER A 99 6.60 -20.95 -7.47
N GLY A 100 5.94 -20.07 -8.23
CA GLY A 100 5.99 -18.62 -8.06
C GLY A 100 5.03 -18.07 -7.00
N ASP A 101 4.23 -18.92 -6.33
CA ASP A 101 3.35 -18.50 -5.25
C ASP A 101 4.14 -18.22 -3.96
N ILE A 102 4.94 -17.16 -4.03
CA ILE A 102 5.79 -16.68 -2.95
C ILE A 102 5.20 -15.38 -2.42
N ILE A 103 4.90 -15.35 -1.13
CA ILE A 103 4.37 -14.15 -0.47
C ILE A 103 5.52 -13.22 -0.11
N GLN A 104 6.58 -13.75 0.53
CA GLN A 104 7.78 -13.00 0.86
C GLN A 104 8.97 -13.94 1.05
N GLU A 105 10.11 -13.61 0.44
CA GLU A 105 11.35 -14.35 0.62
C GLU A 105 12.12 -13.86 1.85
N ASN A 106 13.00 -14.71 2.39
CA ASN A 106 13.99 -14.32 3.40
C ASN A 106 13.39 -13.72 4.69
N VAL A 107 12.22 -14.18 5.12
CA VAL A 107 11.55 -13.76 6.35
C VAL A 107 12.23 -14.42 7.55
N MET A 108 12.40 -13.66 8.63
CA MET A 108 12.89 -14.15 9.91
C MET A 108 11.69 -14.54 10.79
N PHE A 109 11.70 -15.77 11.28
CA PHE A 109 10.69 -16.34 12.16
C PHE A 109 11.32 -16.78 13.49
N PRO A 110 10.52 -16.93 14.56
CA PRO A 110 10.94 -17.66 15.75
C PRO A 110 11.34 -19.10 15.40
N GLU A 111 12.38 -19.65 16.05
CA GLU A 111 12.75 -21.06 15.85
C GLU A 111 11.63 -22.04 16.27
N SER A 112 10.76 -21.60 17.17
CA SER A 112 9.61 -22.37 17.63
C SER A 112 8.47 -22.44 16.61
N ILE A 113 8.57 -21.76 15.45
CA ILE A 113 7.47 -21.69 14.48
C ILE A 113 7.06 -23.08 14.01
N MET A 114 5.75 -23.33 14.00
CA MET A 114 5.21 -24.64 13.68
C MET A 114 3.84 -24.55 13.02
N ARG A 115 3.33 -25.70 12.56
CA ARG A 115 1.99 -25.81 12.01
C ARG A 115 0.97 -25.26 13.00
N ASN A 116 -0.01 -24.51 12.47
CA ASN A 116 -1.09 -23.81 13.18
C ASN A 116 -0.69 -22.50 13.88
N ASP A 117 0.57 -22.05 13.78
CA ASP A 117 0.89 -20.65 14.10
C ASP A 117 0.23 -19.68 13.09
N ILE A 118 -0.05 -18.47 13.55
CA ILE A 118 -0.69 -17.42 12.77
C ILE A 118 0.40 -16.46 12.28
N VAL A 119 0.58 -16.42 10.97
CA VAL A 119 1.44 -15.42 10.31
C VAL A 119 0.57 -14.29 9.81
N ALA A 120 0.86 -13.06 10.25
CA ALA A 120 0.26 -11.86 9.70
C ALA A 120 1.18 -11.30 8.62
N VAL A 121 0.65 -11.10 7.42
CA VAL A 121 1.32 -10.30 6.39
C VAL A 121 0.83 -8.88 6.58
N LEU A 122 1.75 -7.98 6.89
CA LEU A 122 1.43 -6.58 7.08
C LEU A 122 1.49 -5.85 5.71
N THR A 123 1.13 -4.56 5.64
CA THR A 123 1.02 -3.80 4.37
C THR A 123 -0.06 -4.24 3.38
N THR A 124 -1.00 -5.12 3.73
CA THR A 124 -1.92 -5.68 2.73
C THR A 124 -3.13 -4.81 2.41
N GLY A 125 -3.15 -3.54 2.85
CA GLY A 125 -4.31 -2.65 2.70
C GLY A 125 -4.47 -2.06 1.29
N ALA A 126 -3.40 -2.01 0.50
CA ALA A 126 -3.41 -1.40 -0.83
C ALA A 126 -3.05 -2.44 -1.89
N TYR A 127 -3.84 -2.49 -2.96
CA TYR A 127 -3.67 -3.37 -4.12
C TYR A 127 -3.91 -4.87 -3.88
N ASN A 128 -3.69 -5.42 -2.69
CA ASN A 128 -3.86 -6.86 -2.44
C ASN A 128 -5.30 -7.33 -2.71
N TYR A 129 -6.28 -6.79 -1.98
CA TYR A 129 -7.67 -7.23 -2.15
C TYR A 129 -8.22 -6.85 -3.54
N SER A 130 -7.90 -5.66 -4.03
CA SER A 130 -8.35 -5.21 -5.36
C SER A 130 -7.77 -6.01 -6.52
N MET A 131 -6.59 -6.62 -6.35
CA MET A 131 -5.97 -7.51 -7.33
C MET A 131 -6.20 -9.00 -7.02
N ALA A 132 -7.00 -9.33 -6.00
CA ALA A 132 -7.25 -10.71 -5.65
C ALA A 132 -7.95 -11.47 -6.79
N SER A 133 -7.57 -12.72 -7.01
CA SER A 133 -8.17 -13.60 -8.01
C SER A 133 -8.64 -14.90 -7.37
N ASN A 134 -9.45 -15.68 -8.10
CA ASN A 134 -9.84 -17.04 -7.72
C ASN A 134 -8.93 -18.08 -8.39
N TYR A 135 -7.63 -17.80 -8.52
CA TYR A 135 -6.66 -18.78 -9.02
C TYR A 135 -6.74 -20.07 -8.18
N ASN A 136 -6.67 -21.23 -8.83
CA ASN A 136 -6.98 -22.54 -8.23
C ASN A 136 -8.31 -22.63 -7.45
N LYS A 137 -9.33 -21.81 -7.83
CA LYS A 137 -10.64 -21.73 -7.15
C LYS A 137 -10.51 -21.45 -5.65
N VAL A 138 -9.52 -20.65 -5.27
CA VAL A 138 -9.41 -20.11 -3.91
C VAL A 138 -10.41 -18.98 -3.73
N ALA A 139 -11.30 -19.10 -2.74
CA ALA A 139 -12.23 -18.04 -2.38
C ALA A 139 -11.50 -16.81 -1.84
N ARG A 140 -11.90 -15.61 -2.26
CA ARG A 140 -11.35 -14.38 -1.70
C ARG A 140 -11.64 -14.30 -0.19
N PRO A 141 -10.67 -13.84 0.62
CA PRO A 141 -10.82 -13.75 2.07
C PRO A 141 -11.84 -12.67 2.46
N PRO A 142 -12.40 -12.71 3.68
CA PRO A 142 -13.20 -11.61 4.19
C PRO A 142 -12.31 -10.39 4.50
N VAL A 143 -12.93 -9.21 4.54
CA VAL A 143 -12.32 -7.97 5.07
C VAL A 143 -13.07 -7.60 6.35
N VAL A 144 -12.35 -7.52 7.46
CA VAL A 144 -12.85 -7.12 8.77
C VAL A 144 -12.24 -5.77 9.14
N MET A 145 -13.07 -4.84 9.58
CA MET A 145 -12.65 -3.52 10.04
C MET A 145 -12.71 -3.46 11.55
N LEU A 146 -11.68 -2.87 12.16
CA LEU A 146 -11.54 -2.72 13.60
C LEU A 146 -11.54 -1.23 13.96
N ALA A 147 -12.38 -0.81 14.90
CA ALA A 147 -12.42 0.56 15.41
C ALA A 147 -12.93 0.57 16.85
N ASP A 148 -12.25 1.31 17.73
CA ASP A 148 -12.65 1.51 19.14
C ASP A 148 -12.98 0.20 19.90
N GLY A 149 -12.14 -0.82 19.70
CA GLY A 149 -12.32 -2.14 20.34
C GLY A 149 -13.51 -2.96 19.79
N LYS A 150 -14.12 -2.54 18.68
CA LYS A 150 -15.19 -3.26 17.98
C LYS A 150 -14.71 -3.73 16.61
N ASP A 151 -15.25 -4.86 16.17
CA ASP A 151 -15.07 -5.38 14.82
C ASP A 151 -16.38 -5.36 14.03
N TYR A 152 -16.27 -5.24 12.71
CA TYR A 152 -17.37 -5.57 11.80
C TYR A 152 -16.86 -6.16 10.48
N LEU A 153 -17.68 -7.01 9.88
CA LEU A 153 -17.41 -7.60 8.58
C LEU A 153 -17.73 -6.58 7.47
N ALA A 154 -16.71 -5.98 6.89
CA ALA A 154 -16.87 -5.02 5.78
C ALA A 154 -17.10 -5.73 4.44
N VAL A 155 -16.43 -6.87 4.23
CA VAL A 155 -16.63 -7.72 3.05
C VAL A 155 -16.67 -9.18 3.49
N ARG A 156 -17.75 -9.90 3.15
CA ARG A 156 -17.87 -11.33 3.47
C ARG A 156 -16.90 -12.16 2.63
N ARG A 157 -16.49 -13.32 3.16
CA ARG A 157 -15.72 -14.32 2.42
C ARG A 157 -16.54 -14.82 1.24
N GLU A 158 -15.88 -15.06 0.11
CA GLU A 158 -16.50 -15.78 -1.01
C GLU A 158 -16.73 -17.26 -0.65
N THR A 159 -17.77 -17.82 -1.23
CA THR A 159 -18.18 -19.21 -1.11
C THR A 159 -17.88 -19.94 -2.43
N PHE A 160 -18.08 -21.26 -2.45
CA PHE A 160 -17.97 -22.00 -3.71
C PHE A 160 -19.05 -21.54 -4.69
N GLU A 161 -20.25 -21.28 -4.18
CA GLU A 161 -21.42 -20.80 -4.92
C GLU A 161 -21.13 -19.46 -5.61
N ASP A 162 -20.47 -18.52 -4.93
CA ASP A 162 -20.06 -17.24 -5.53
C ASP A 162 -19.12 -17.46 -6.74
N MET A 163 -18.23 -18.47 -6.68
CA MET A 163 -17.30 -18.78 -7.76
C MET A 163 -17.93 -19.59 -8.90
N ALA A 164 -19.07 -20.24 -8.65
CA ALA A 164 -19.80 -21.07 -9.59
C ALA A 164 -21.01 -20.34 -10.20
N GLU A 165 -21.28 -19.09 -9.81
CA GLU A 165 -22.43 -18.29 -10.27
C GLU A 165 -22.53 -18.16 -11.80
N ARG A 166 -21.42 -18.35 -12.52
CA ARG A 166 -21.33 -18.25 -13.98
C ARG A 166 -21.31 -19.60 -14.71
N ASP A 167 -21.36 -20.71 -13.98
CA ASP A 167 -21.43 -22.05 -14.57
C ASP A 167 -22.85 -22.27 -15.14
N ILE A 168 -22.99 -22.99 -16.27
CA ILE A 168 -24.27 -23.22 -16.99
C ILE A 168 -24.79 -24.63 -16.70
#